data_AF-A0A6G0FEM0-F1
#
_entry.id   AF-A0A6G0FEM0-F1
#
_cell.length_a   1.000
_cell.length_b   1.000
_cell.length_c   1.000
_cell.angle_alpha   90.00
_cell.angle_beta   90.00
_cell.angle_gamma   90.00
#
_symmetry.space_group_name_H-M   'P 1'
#
loop_
_entity.id
_entity.type
_entity.pdbx_description
1 polymer ?
#
loop_
_entity_poly.entity_id
_entity_poly.type
_entity_poly.pdbx_seq_one_letter_code
_entity_poly.pdbx_strand_id
1 'polypeptide(L)'
;MPEGWMEGMADRFPEITSVEEFIRLRESTNPAEYERSAWAAMPLPVWWSLLRDRPDMNFWAAHNRTAPLEILAVLVEDPDWRVRHRVAGRRDCPPALLNRLAGDPHDAVRQTVAGHPRTPRPALVRLLDDTWSVIAEKARTRLTELP
;
A
#
# COMPACT_ATOMS: atom_id res chain seq x y z
N MET A 1 -10.30 6.18 12.94
CA MET A 1 -10.49 4.74 13.19
C MET A 1 -9.46 4.28 14.23
N PRO A 2 -9.87 3.76 15.40
CA PRO A 2 -8.94 3.34 16.47
C PRO A 2 -8.08 2.13 16.08
N GLU A 3 -6.90 1.98 16.69
CA GLU A 3 -5.89 0.95 16.33
C GLU A 3 -6.37 -0.50 16.49
N GLY A 4 -7.17 -0.79 17.52
CA GLY A 4 -7.70 -2.15 17.74
C GLY A 4 -8.79 -2.60 16.75
N TRP A 5 -9.31 -1.71 15.92
CA TRP A 5 -10.34 -2.10 14.93
C TRP A 5 -9.77 -2.89 13.76
N MET A 6 -8.51 -2.67 13.36
CA MET A 6 -7.92 -3.37 12.21
C MET A 6 -7.38 -4.75 12.56
N GLU A 7 -6.86 -4.92 13.78
CA GLU A 7 -6.18 -6.14 14.24
C GLU A 7 -7.12 -7.35 14.30
N GLY A 8 -8.42 -7.13 14.56
CA GLY A 8 -9.43 -8.18 14.50
C GLY A 8 -10.14 -8.34 13.15
N MET A 9 -9.87 -7.51 12.12
CA MET A 9 -10.59 -7.64 10.84
C MET A 9 -10.08 -8.80 9.99
N ALA A 10 -8.79 -9.10 10.04
CA ALA A 10 -8.23 -10.19 9.24
C ALA A 10 -8.80 -11.55 9.67
N ASP A 11 -8.90 -11.77 10.98
CA ASP A 11 -9.39 -13.03 11.57
C ASP A 11 -10.91 -13.22 11.42
N ARG A 12 -11.65 -12.17 11.01
CA ARG A 12 -13.10 -12.24 10.77
C ARG A 12 -13.47 -12.91 9.45
N PHE A 13 -12.52 -13.08 8.54
CA PHE A 13 -12.80 -13.60 7.22
C PHE A 13 -12.09 -14.91 6.97
N PRO A 14 -12.77 -15.91 6.35
CA PRO A 14 -12.08 -17.12 5.93
C PRO A 14 -11.04 -16.78 4.86
N GLU A 15 -9.89 -17.45 4.96
CA GLU A 15 -8.77 -17.31 4.03
C GLU A 15 -9.23 -17.48 2.58
N ILE A 16 -8.67 -16.68 1.66
CA ILE A 16 -8.88 -16.81 0.23
C ILE A 16 -7.80 -17.74 -0.31
N THR A 17 -8.23 -18.85 -0.92
CA THR A 17 -7.34 -19.99 -1.19
C THR A 17 -6.88 -20.09 -2.64
N SER A 18 -7.44 -19.27 -3.54
CA SER A 18 -7.03 -19.22 -4.95
C SER A 18 -7.11 -17.82 -5.55
N VAL A 19 -6.43 -17.64 -6.69
CA VAL A 19 -6.46 -16.38 -7.47
C VAL A 19 -7.87 -16.14 -8.03
N GLU A 20 -8.53 -17.19 -8.51
CA GLU A 20 -9.88 -17.14 -9.06
C GLU A 20 -10.89 -16.72 -7.99
N GLU A 21 -10.74 -17.23 -6.76
CA GLU A 21 -11.58 -16.82 -5.64
C GLU A 21 -11.37 -15.34 -5.31
N PHE A 22 -10.12 -14.86 -5.25
CA PHE A 22 -9.81 -13.46 -5.01
C PHE A 22 -10.48 -12.54 -6.05
N ILE A 23 -10.36 -12.88 -7.33
CA ILE A 23 -10.96 -12.10 -8.43
C ILE A 23 -12.48 -12.11 -8.33
N ARG A 24 -13.09 -13.28 -8.12
CA ARG A 24 -14.55 -13.39 -7.96
C ARG A 24 -15.07 -12.52 -6.82
N LEU A 25 -14.37 -12.51 -5.68
CA LEU A 25 -14.73 -11.66 -4.54
C LEU A 25 -14.58 -10.17 -4.85
N ARG A 26 -13.56 -9.80 -5.63
CA ARG A 26 -13.32 -8.41 -6.06
C ARG A 26 -14.36 -7.88 -7.04
N GLU A 27 -14.86 -8.74 -7.90
CA GLU A 27 -15.88 -8.41 -8.90
C GLU A 27 -17.30 -8.56 -8.36
N SER A 28 -17.46 -9.05 -7.13
CA SER A 28 -18.77 -9.24 -6.51
C SER A 28 -19.45 -7.92 -6.21
N THR A 29 -20.74 -7.84 -6.52
CA THR A 29 -21.63 -6.76 -6.09
C THR A 29 -22.10 -6.91 -4.65
N ASN A 30 -21.82 -8.06 -4.00
CA ASN A 30 -22.13 -8.28 -2.60
C ASN A 30 -21.09 -7.55 -1.72
N PRO A 31 -21.51 -6.58 -0.89
CA PRO A 31 -20.58 -5.80 -0.05
C PRO A 31 -19.74 -6.67 0.89
N ALA A 32 -20.28 -7.77 1.42
CA ALA A 32 -19.57 -8.65 2.34
C ALA A 32 -18.45 -9.45 1.63
N GLU A 33 -18.69 -9.86 0.38
CA GLU A 33 -17.67 -10.53 -0.44
C GLU A 33 -16.57 -9.55 -0.87
N TYR A 34 -16.98 -8.35 -1.27
CA TYR A 34 -16.04 -7.28 -1.59
C TYR A 34 -15.19 -6.91 -0.38
N GLU A 35 -15.79 -6.80 0.81
CA GLU A 35 -15.06 -6.56 2.07
C GLU A 35 -14.09 -7.71 2.37
N ARG A 36 -14.53 -8.96 2.22
CA ARG A 36 -13.67 -10.14 2.37
C ARG A 36 -12.43 -10.06 1.48
N SER A 37 -12.57 -9.65 0.21
CA SER A 37 -11.42 -9.50 -0.68
C SER A 37 -10.36 -8.50 -0.18
N ALA A 38 -10.77 -7.51 0.62
CA ALA A 38 -9.88 -6.49 1.16
C ALA A 38 -9.21 -6.89 2.48
N TRP A 39 -9.80 -7.83 3.23
CA TRP A 39 -9.38 -8.12 4.61
C TRP A 39 -9.02 -9.58 4.89
N ALA A 40 -9.42 -10.53 4.05
CA ALA A 40 -9.02 -11.92 4.22
C ALA A 40 -7.52 -12.11 3.90
N ALA A 41 -6.88 -12.99 4.66
CA ALA A 41 -5.57 -13.51 4.33
C ALA A 41 -5.60 -14.37 3.05
N MET A 42 -4.45 -14.48 2.40
CA MET A 42 -4.19 -15.42 1.33
C MET A 42 -2.84 -16.10 1.61
N PRO A 43 -2.69 -17.41 1.33
CA PRO A 43 -1.40 -18.06 1.40
C PRO A 43 -0.41 -17.40 0.44
N LEU A 44 0.86 -17.36 0.85
CA LEU A 44 1.93 -16.76 0.06
C LEU A 44 2.01 -17.31 -1.39
N PRO A 45 1.83 -18.61 -1.67
CA PRO A 45 1.80 -19.12 -3.05
C PRO A 45 0.67 -18.52 -3.90
N VAL A 46 -0.46 -18.18 -3.29
CA VAL A 46 -1.60 -17.55 -3.98
C VAL A 46 -1.27 -16.10 -4.30
N TRP A 47 -0.62 -15.37 -3.39
CA TRP A 47 -0.10 -14.03 -3.68
C TRP A 47 0.86 -14.03 -4.87
N TRP A 48 1.85 -14.93 -4.88
CA TRP A 48 2.81 -15.01 -5.97
C TRP A 48 2.17 -15.37 -7.30
N SER A 49 1.14 -16.23 -7.29
CA SER A 49 0.39 -16.57 -8.49
C SER A 49 -0.45 -15.38 -8.98
N LEU A 50 -1.06 -14.61 -8.08
CA LEU A 50 -1.78 -13.39 -8.43
C LEU A 50 -0.88 -12.39 -9.16
N LEU A 51 0.28 -12.06 -8.58
CA LEU A 51 1.21 -11.07 -9.14
C LEU A 51 1.80 -11.50 -10.50
N ARG A 52 2.05 -12.79 -10.67
CA ARG A 52 2.62 -13.35 -11.90
C ARG A 52 1.58 -13.46 -13.02
N ASP A 53 0.43 -14.03 -12.70
CA ASP A 53 -0.53 -14.49 -13.72
C ASP A 53 -1.59 -13.42 -14.00
N ARG A 54 -1.83 -12.48 -13.06
CA ARG A 54 -2.89 -11.46 -13.11
C ARG A 54 -2.40 -10.08 -12.65
N PRO A 55 -1.40 -9.48 -13.32
CA PRO A 55 -0.88 -8.15 -12.95
C PRO A 55 -1.94 -7.04 -13.03
N ASP A 56 -3.04 -7.25 -13.77
CA ASP A 56 -4.22 -6.38 -13.76
C ASP A 56 -4.85 -6.21 -12.36
N MET A 57 -4.58 -7.15 -11.44
CA MET A 57 -5.08 -7.15 -10.07
C MET A 57 -4.11 -6.53 -9.06
N ASN A 58 -2.93 -6.05 -9.47
CA ASN A 58 -1.91 -5.53 -8.54
C ASN A 58 -2.39 -4.35 -7.70
N PHE A 59 -3.27 -3.49 -8.25
CA PHE A 59 -3.90 -2.43 -7.47
C PHE A 59 -4.74 -2.97 -6.31
N TRP A 60 -5.47 -4.06 -6.58
CA TRP A 60 -6.32 -4.73 -5.60
C TRP A 60 -5.52 -5.55 -4.60
N ALA A 61 -4.38 -6.11 -5.01
CA ALA A 61 -3.40 -6.72 -4.13
C ALA A 61 -2.83 -5.68 -3.15
N ALA A 62 -2.41 -4.51 -3.64
CA ALA A 62 -1.92 -3.41 -2.80
C ALA A 62 -2.99 -2.90 -1.82
N HIS A 63 -4.26 -2.97 -2.20
CA HIS A 63 -5.39 -2.59 -1.34
C HIS A 63 -5.68 -3.61 -0.23
N ASN A 64 -5.44 -4.90 -0.45
CA ASN A 64 -5.73 -5.92 0.54
C ASN A 64 -4.84 -5.74 1.79
N ARG A 65 -5.46 -5.69 2.97
CA ARG A 65 -4.83 -5.31 4.24
C ARG A 65 -3.94 -6.38 4.85
N THR A 66 -4.00 -7.61 4.35
CA THR A 66 -3.19 -8.74 4.82
C THR A 66 -2.02 -9.07 3.88
N ALA A 67 -1.87 -8.33 2.76
CA ALA A 67 -0.76 -8.49 1.83
C ALA A 67 0.60 -8.50 2.57
N PRO A 68 1.38 -9.60 2.46
CA PRO A 68 2.66 -9.74 3.15
C PRO A 68 3.68 -8.68 2.72
N LEU A 69 4.65 -8.39 3.59
CA LEU A 69 5.70 -7.42 3.32
C LEU A 69 6.45 -7.69 2.00
N GLU A 70 6.77 -8.95 1.72
CA GLU A 70 7.47 -9.34 0.49
C GLU A 70 6.64 -9.07 -0.77
N ILE A 71 5.31 -9.17 -0.68
CA ILE A 71 4.39 -8.82 -1.76
C ILE A 71 4.34 -7.30 -1.94
N LEU A 72 4.24 -6.54 -0.85
CA LEU A 72 4.30 -5.08 -0.90
C LEU A 72 5.64 -4.58 -1.47
N ALA A 73 6.75 -5.25 -1.15
CA ALA A 73 8.09 -4.90 -1.64
C ALA A 73 8.26 -5.08 -3.16
N VAL A 74 7.46 -5.97 -3.77
CA VAL A 74 7.36 -6.12 -5.23
C VAL A 74 6.42 -5.06 -5.82
N LEU A 75 5.26 -4.83 -5.19
CA LEU A 75 4.26 -3.87 -5.67
C LEU A 75 4.74 -2.40 -5.66
N VAL A 76 5.79 -2.06 -4.89
CA VAL A 76 6.42 -0.74 -4.97
C VAL A 76 7.28 -0.53 -6.22
N GLU A 77 7.53 -1.55 -7.05
CA GLU A 77 8.13 -1.41 -8.39
C GLU A 77 7.13 -1.57 -9.52
N ASP A 78 5.84 -1.68 -9.18
CA ASP A 78 4.82 -1.85 -10.20
C ASP A 78 4.90 -0.71 -11.22
N PRO A 79 4.84 -0.99 -12.54
CA PRO A 79 4.92 0.05 -13.57
C PRO A 79 3.81 1.09 -13.42
N ASP A 80 2.65 0.71 -12.89
CA ASP A 80 1.54 1.61 -12.63
C ASP A 80 1.74 2.37 -11.31
N TRP A 81 1.91 3.68 -11.42
CA TRP A 81 2.06 4.57 -10.27
C TRP A 81 0.86 4.50 -9.31
N ARG A 82 -0.33 4.12 -9.77
CA ARG A 82 -1.53 3.99 -8.94
C ARG A 82 -1.38 2.84 -7.93
N VAL A 83 -0.67 1.77 -8.31
CA VAL A 83 -0.33 0.64 -7.43
C VAL A 83 0.68 1.10 -6.38
N ARG A 84 1.78 1.75 -6.81
CA ARG A 84 2.80 2.27 -5.89
C ARG A 84 2.23 3.30 -4.90
N HIS A 85 1.39 4.21 -5.39
CA HIS A 85 0.61 5.16 -4.59
C HIS A 85 -0.29 4.43 -3.58
N ARG A 86 -0.97 3.36 -4.01
CA ARG A 86 -1.81 2.56 -3.11
C ARG A 86 -0.99 1.95 -1.97
N VAL A 87 0.21 1.44 -2.25
CA VAL A 87 1.13 0.92 -1.22
C VAL A 87 1.60 2.05 -0.29
N ALA A 88 2.04 3.20 -0.82
CA ALA A 88 2.46 4.36 -0.04
C ALA A 88 1.37 4.86 0.93
N GLY A 89 0.11 4.84 0.49
CA GLY A 89 -1.04 5.30 1.28
C GLY A 89 -1.52 4.31 2.34
N ARG A 90 -0.91 3.13 2.48
CA ARG A 90 -1.26 2.17 3.52
C ARG A 90 -0.77 2.68 4.88
N ARG A 91 -1.66 2.76 5.88
CA ARG A 91 -1.29 3.16 7.26
C ARG A 91 -0.17 2.29 7.84
N ASP A 92 -0.19 1.00 7.50
CA ASP A 92 0.80 0.00 7.91
C ASP A 92 2.04 -0.04 7.01
N CYS A 93 2.16 0.85 6.01
CA CYS A 93 3.30 0.89 5.10
C CYS A 93 4.63 0.99 5.88
N PRO A 94 5.55 0.02 5.68
CA PRO A 94 6.84 0.03 6.35
C PRO A 94 7.66 1.29 6.00
N PRO A 95 8.35 1.91 6.99
CA PRO A 95 9.21 3.06 6.73
C PRO A 95 10.27 2.83 5.65
N ALA A 96 10.79 1.61 5.52
CA ALA A 96 11.75 1.25 4.48
C ALA A 96 11.17 1.38 3.06
N LEU A 97 9.91 1.00 2.86
CA LEU A 97 9.22 1.16 1.57
C LEU A 97 8.91 2.63 1.29
N LEU A 98 8.46 3.39 2.29
CA LEU A 98 8.27 4.84 2.18
C LEU A 98 9.58 5.56 1.78
N ASN A 99 10.71 5.15 2.36
CA ASN A 99 12.01 5.70 2.02
C ASN A 99 12.42 5.47 0.56
N ARG A 100 12.00 4.35 -0.03
CA ARG A 100 12.22 4.06 -1.45
C ARG A 100 11.30 4.89 -2.33
N LEU A 101 10.00 4.93 -2.00
CA LEU A 101 8.97 5.68 -2.73
C LEU A 101 9.15 7.20 -2.66
N ALA A 102 9.98 7.73 -1.76
CA ALA A 102 10.34 9.15 -1.76
C ALA A 102 11.09 9.60 -3.03
N GLY A 103 11.69 8.66 -3.77
CA GLY A 103 12.30 8.92 -5.08
C GLY A 103 11.43 8.53 -6.26
N ASP A 104 10.13 8.27 -6.05
CA ASP A 104 9.24 7.78 -7.12
C ASP A 104 9.15 8.80 -8.27
N PRO A 105 9.17 8.35 -9.55
CA PRO A 105 9.05 9.27 -10.69
C PRO A 105 7.73 10.04 -10.69
N HIS A 106 6.65 9.49 -10.11
CA HIS A 106 5.34 10.12 -10.09
C HIS A 106 5.12 10.98 -8.83
N ASP A 107 4.70 12.22 -9.04
CA ASP A 107 4.49 13.23 -7.97
C ASP A 107 3.42 12.80 -6.96
N ALA A 108 2.27 12.26 -7.39
CA ALA A 108 1.23 11.74 -6.49
C ALA A 108 1.74 10.70 -5.48
N VAL A 109 2.70 9.85 -5.86
CA VAL A 109 3.34 8.89 -4.95
C VAL A 109 4.20 9.64 -3.94
N ARG A 110 5.08 10.53 -4.41
CA ARG A 110 5.96 11.34 -3.54
C ARG A 110 5.16 12.23 -2.59
N GLN A 111 4.05 12.81 -3.04
CA GLN A 111 3.12 13.61 -2.23
C GLN A 111 2.50 12.75 -1.11
N THR A 112 2.12 11.51 -1.42
CA THR A 112 1.61 10.56 -0.42
C THR A 112 2.69 10.21 0.60
N VAL A 113 3.93 9.98 0.17
CA VAL A 113 5.07 9.77 1.08
C VAL A 113 5.30 11.00 1.97
N ALA A 114 5.31 12.21 1.41
CA ALA A 114 5.49 13.43 2.20
C ALA A 114 4.42 13.60 3.29
N GLY A 115 3.17 13.21 2.99
CA GLY A 115 2.05 13.28 3.94
C GLY A 115 1.95 12.10 4.90
N HIS A 116 2.69 11.00 4.69
CA HIS A 116 2.48 9.78 5.46
C HIS A 116 3.07 9.89 6.89
N PRO A 117 2.31 9.56 7.96
CA PRO A 117 2.76 9.76 9.35
C PRO A 117 4.04 9.00 9.72
N ARG A 118 4.25 7.82 9.11
CA ARG A 118 5.43 6.96 9.36
C ARG A 118 6.59 7.20 8.41
N THR A 119 6.54 8.25 7.59
CA THR A 119 7.64 8.57 6.65
C THR A 119 8.90 8.90 7.43
N PRO A 120 10.00 8.17 7.21
CA PRO A 120 11.22 8.35 7.99
C PRO A 120 11.95 9.62 7.57
N ARG A 121 12.75 10.18 8.50
CA ARG A 121 13.51 11.42 8.29
C ARG A 121 14.33 11.46 6.97
N PRO A 122 15.07 10.40 6.56
CA PRO A 122 15.83 10.43 5.31
C PRO A 122 14.95 10.62 4.06
N ALA A 123 13.73 10.08 4.08
CA ALA A 123 12.77 10.24 3.00
C ALA A 123 12.28 11.69 2.91
N LEU A 124 11.94 12.31 4.05
CA LEU A 124 11.53 13.72 4.10
C LEU A 124 12.67 14.65 3.66
N VAL A 125 13.91 14.37 4.07
CA VAL A 125 15.08 15.16 3.64
C VAL A 125 15.24 15.12 2.12
N ARG A 126 15.09 13.94 1.48
CA ARG A 126 15.13 13.83 0.01
C ARG A 126 14.04 14.67 -0.65
N LEU A 127 12.84 14.68 -0.07
CA LEU A 127 11.69 15.40 -0.61
C LEU A 127 11.80 16.94 -0.48
N LEU A 128 12.78 17.47 0.25
CA LEU A 128 13.04 18.92 0.29
C LEU A 128 13.46 19.49 -1.07
N ASP A 129 14.06 18.66 -1.91
CA ASP A 129 14.53 19.02 -3.25
C ASP A 129 13.53 18.59 -4.35
N ASP A 130 12.28 18.28 -3.98
CA ASP A 130 11.25 17.89 -4.94
C ASP A 130 10.95 19.02 -5.94
N THR A 131 10.73 18.65 -7.20
CA THR A 131 10.39 19.60 -8.26
C THR A 131 9.05 20.31 -8.01
N TRP A 132 8.14 19.68 -7.25
CA TRP A 132 6.88 20.28 -6.86
C TRP A 132 7.01 20.92 -5.48
N SER A 133 6.93 22.25 -5.42
CA SER A 133 7.10 23.03 -4.18
C SER A 133 6.17 22.57 -3.05
N VAL A 134 4.93 22.18 -3.36
CA VAL A 134 3.96 21.69 -2.37
C VAL A 134 4.45 20.42 -1.65
N ILE A 135 5.20 19.56 -2.34
CA ILE A 135 5.78 18.35 -1.73
C ILE A 135 6.96 18.73 -0.83
N ALA A 136 7.84 19.61 -1.30
CA ALA A 136 8.98 20.11 -0.52
C ALA A 136 8.54 20.88 0.74
N GLU A 137 7.50 21.71 0.63
CA GLU A 137 6.90 22.40 1.77
C GLU A 137 6.30 21.42 2.77
N LYS A 138 5.57 20.40 2.30
CA LYS A 138 5.03 19.35 3.16
C LYS A 138 6.13 18.63 3.93
N ALA A 139 7.21 18.25 3.24
CA ALA A 139 8.35 17.59 3.85
C ALA A 139 9.04 18.48 4.90
N ARG A 140 9.20 19.78 4.60
CA ARG A 140 9.76 20.77 5.53
C ARG A 140 8.92 20.88 6.80
N THR A 141 7.60 21.01 6.67
CA THR A 141 6.68 21.05 7.82
C THR A 141 6.81 19.78 8.65
N ARG A 142 6.76 18.60 8.03
CA ARG A 142 6.91 17.32 8.73
C ARG A 142 8.23 17.21 9.49
N LEU A 143 9.34 17.71 8.93
CA LEU A 143 10.63 17.71 9.60
C LEU A 143 10.67 18.59 10.86
N THR A 144 9.86 19.65 10.92
CA THR A 144 9.74 20.49 12.13
C THR A 144 8.88 19.84 13.23
N GLU A 145 8.05 18.86 12.87
CA GLU A 145 7.15 18.14 13.78
C GLU A 145 7.75 16.82 14.30
N LEU A 146 8.86 16.36 13.72
CA LEU A 146 9.56 15.17 14.20
C LEU A 146 10.35 15.50 15.48
N PRO A 147 10.37 14.58 16.46
CA PRO A 147 11.15 14.73 17.69
C PRO A 147 12.65 14.76 17.44
#